data_AF-A0A8J6KFI1-F1
#
_entry.id   AF-A0A8J6KFI1-F1
#
_cell.length_a   1.000
_cell.length_b   1.000
_cell.length_c   1.000
_cell.angle_alpha   90.00
_cell.angle_beta   90.00
_cell.angle_gamma   90.00
#
_symmetry.space_group_name_H-M   'P 1'
#
loop_
_entity.id
_entity.type
_entity.pdbx_description
1 polymer ?
#
loop_
_entity_poly.entity_id
_entity_poly.type
_entity_poly.pdbx_seq_one_letter_code
_entity_poly.pdbx_strand_id
1 'polypeptide(L)'
;AVETLKMFEKKETRVKSAAATNLSFLYFLEKDYSQADLYADLAVTTDRYNPSALTNKGNSYFVSGDYEKAAEYYREALRNDSSCTESLYNLGLTYKKLNRLEDALDCFLKLHAILRNSAQVVSQIANLYEMLDDPNQSIEWLLQLINIVPTDSHALAKLGELYDTQGDKSEAFQFYCESYRYFPSNIEVIEWLGAYYIDKKFCEKAVKYFERAALIQPTQVKWQLMLASCHRRSGNYQKALDKYKEIHQKFPDNVECLRFLVRLCTDIGLKEVQEYTTKLKKAEKMKELKEQRVKSGRDGSARSRREGREGSASSDSGQSSGTSAKGERLSAKLKSLPTANDPYETSSNQEIDVSYIDPLGPQMERPKTAAKKRMEEEEFADEELGDDLLPE
;
A
#
# COMPACT_ATOMS: atom_id res chain seq x y z
N ALA A 1 34.52 13.05 3.20
CA ALA A 1 34.04 13.88 2.08
C ALA A 1 33.38 15.17 2.58
N VAL A 2 32.39 15.08 3.47
CA VAL A 2 31.73 16.26 4.06
C VAL A 2 32.72 17.15 4.84
N GLU A 3 33.53 16.57 5.73
CA GLU A 3 34.54 17.32 6.50
C GLU A 3 35.56 18.03 5.62
N THR A 4 36.02 17.35 4.56
CA THR A 4 36.96 17.91 3.60
C THR A 4 36.36 19.08 2.83
N LEU A 5 35.07 19.00 2.44
CA LEU A 5 34.38 20.08 1.72
C LEU A 5 34.12 21.30 2.62
N LYS A 6 33.81 21.09 3.90
CA LYS A 6 33.67 22.17 4.90
C LYS A 6 34.94 23.01 5.05
N MET A 7 36.13 22.42 4.86
CA MET A 7 37.39 23.19 4.89
C MET A 7 37.50 24.24 3.77
N PHE A 8 36.75 24.10 2.67
CA PHE A 8 36.76 25.04 1.55
C PHE A 8 35.80 26.22 1.75
N GLU A 9 35.02 26.27 2.83
CA GLU A 9 34.12 27.39 3.14
C GLU A 9 34.85 28.74 3.32
N LYS A 10 36.14 28.69 3.70
CA LYS A 10 37.00 29.86 3.94
C LYS A 10 37.82 30.30 2.72
N LYS A 11 37.68 29.62 1.58
CA LYS A 11 38.47 29.89 0.36
C LYS A 11 37.68 30.78 -0.61
N GLU A 12 38.28 31.05 -1.77
CA GLU A 12 37.72 31.88 -2.84
C GLU A 12 36.26 31.54 -3.17
N THR A 13 35.49 32.57 -3.55
CA THR A 13 34.04 32.53 -3.79
C THR A 13 33.60 31.39 -4.73
N ARG A 14 34.38 31.10 -5.77
CA ARG A 14 34.06 30.03 -6.74
C ARG A 14 34.22 28.63 -6.15
N VAL A 15 35.30 28.40 -5.40
CA VAL A 15 35.57 27.11 -4.75
C VAL A 15 34.57 26.87 -3.62
N LYS A 16 34.20 27.94 -2.91
CA LYS A 16 33.14 27.93 -1.90
C LYS A 16 31.80 27.51 -2.50
N SER A 17 31.40 28.08 -3.64
CA SER A 17 30.15 27.71 -4.34
C SER A 17 30.13 26.23 -4.77
N ALA A 18 31.21 25.74 -5.37
CA ALA A 18 31.33 24.35 -5.77
C ALA A 18 31.29 23.39 -4.56
N ALA A 19 31.96 23.76 -3.46
CA ALA A 19 31.94 22.99 -2.22
C ALA A 19 30.53 22.95 -1.61
N ALA A 20 29.82 24.08 -1.58
CA ALA A 20 28.45 24.19 -1.08
C ALA A 20 27.47 23.35 -1.93
N THR A 21 27.61 23.40 -3.26
CA THR A 21 26.80 22.60 -4.20
C THR A 21 26.98 21.10 -3.92
N ASN A 22 28.22 20.65 -3.78
CA ASN A 22 28.53 19.25 -3.49
C ASN A 22 28.06 18.84 -2.08
N LEU A 23 28.21 19.72 -1.08
CA LEU A 23 27.72 19.47 0.29
C LEU A 23 26.20 19.30 0.32
N SER A 24 25.46 20.19 -0.37
CA SER A 24 24.00 20.09 -0.48
C SER A 24 23.58 18.75 -1.06
N PHE A 25 24.23 18.31 -2.15
CA PHE A 25 23.94 17.01 -2.76
C PHE A 25 24.27 15.82 -1.82
N LEU A 26 25.40 15.87 -1.12
CA LEU A 26 25.77 14.80 -0.17
C LEU A 26 24.77 14.69 0.99
N TYR A 27 24.37 15.82 1.59
CA TYR A 27 23.35 15.83 2.64
C TYR A 27 22.00 15.35 2.14
N PHE A 28 21.65 15.66 0.89
CA PHE A 28 20.45 15.15 0.25
C PHE A 28 20.46 13.63 0.12
N LEU A 29 21.61 13.04 -0.27
CA LEU A 29 21.79 11.58 -0.33
C LEU A 29 21.75 10.92 1.06
N GLU A 30 22.29 11.59 2.09
CA GLU A 30 22.21 11.17 3.49
C GLU A 30 20.80 11.29 4.09
N LYS A 31 19.84 11.87 3.34
CA LYS A 31 18.45 12.17 3.73
C LYS A 31 18.34 13.22 4.85
N ASP A 32 19.39 13.99 5.11
CA ASP A 32 19.33 15.18 5.95
C ASP A 32 18.90 16.38 5.08
N TYR A 33 17.59 16.47 4.85
CA TYR A 33 17.02 17.51 4.00
C TYR A 33 17.17 18.92 4.58
N SER A 34 17.32 19.03 5.90
CA SER A 34 17.47 20.33 6.57
C SER A 34 18.82 20.97 6.25
N GLN A 35 19.89 20.18 6.34
CA GLN A 35 21.23 20.63 5.96
C GLN A 35 21.36 20.76 4.44
N ALA A 36 20.74 19.86 3.67
CA ALA A 36 20.74 19.94 2.21
C ALA A 36 20.17 21.28 1.71
N ASP A 37 19.07 21.74 2.29
CA ASP A 37 18.42 23.01 1.95
C ASP A 37 19.27 24.22 2.34
N LEU A 38 19.86 24.20 3.55
CA LEU A 38 20.77 25.26 4.02
C LEU A 38 21.98 25.43 3.09
N TYR A 39 22.61 24.32 2.70
CA TYR A 39 23.76 24.36 1.79
C TYR A 39 23.35 24.66 0.34
N ALA A 40 22.13 24.31 -0.08
CA ALA A 40 21.57 24.72 -1.37
C ALA A 40 21.39 26.25 -1.44
N ASP A 41 20.83 26.86 -0.39
CA ASP A 41 20.71 28.32 -0.30
C ASP A 41 22.05 29.02 -0.31
N LEU A 42 23.04 28.47 0.42
CA LEU A 42 24.39 29.01 0.41
C LEU A 42 25.02 28.91 -0.99
N ALA A 43 24.77 27.83 -1.73
CA ALA A 43 25.25 27.67 -3.10
C ALA A 43 24.61 28.69 -4.05
N VAL A 44 23.29 28.87 -4.01
CA VAL A 44 22.55 29.82 -4.86
C VAL A 44 22.89 31.28 -4.53
N THR A 45 23.08 31.63 -3.26
CA THR A 45 23.47 32.99 -2.86
C THR A 45 24.91 33.33 -3.26
N THR A 46 25.80 32.33 -3.29
CA THR A 46 27.19 32.52 -3.71
C THR A 46 27.33 32.57 -5.23
N ASP A 47 26.58 31.73 -5.94
CA ASP A 47 26.54 31.68 -7.40
C ASP A 47 25.13 31.40 -7.92
N ARG A 48 24.43 32.48 -8.29
CA ARG A 48 23.02 32.41 -8.72
C ARG A 48 22.82 31.72 -10.07
N TYR A 49 23.85 31.71 -10.92
CA TYR A 49 23.73 31.19 -12.29
C TYR A 49 24.20 29.75 -12.43
N ASN A 50 24.72 29.15 -11.35
CA ASN A 50 25.14 27.75 -11.34
C ASN A 50 23.92 26.81 -11.47
N PRO A 51 23.79 26.06 -12.59
CA PRO A 51 22.66 25.15 -12.80
C PRO A 51 22.54 24.11 -11.70
N SER A 52 23.64 23.47 -11.29
CA SER A 52 23.63 22.42 -10.27
C SER A 52 23.19 22.92 -8.89
N ALA A 53 23.52 24.17 -8.53
CA ALA A 53 23.05 24.78 -7.29
C ALA A 53 21.53 25.01 -7.32
N LEU A 54 21.00 25.49 -8.45
CA LEU A 54 19.56 25.66 -8.68
C LEU A 54 18.84 24.31 -8.69
N THR A 55 19.43 23.26 -9.28
CA THR A 55 18.90 21.89 -9.24
C THR A 55 18.78 21.39 -7.80
N ASN A 56 19.83 21.55 -6.98
CA ASN A 56 19.81 21.12 -5.59
C ASN A 56 18.77 21.87 -4.75
N LYS A 57 18.57 23.17 -5.02
CA LYS A 57 17.49 23.93 -4.38
C LYS A 57 16.11 23.43 -4.82
N GLY A 58 15.93 23.15 -6.11
CA GLY A 58 14.73 22.50 -6.63
C GLY A 58 14.46 21.13 -5.98
N ASN A 59 15.50 20.31 -5.78
CA ASN A 59 15.40 19.01 -5.12
C ASN A 59 14.90 19.15 -3.67
N SER A 60 15.35 20.18 -2.96
CA SER A 60 14.93 20.48 -1.58
C SER A 60 13.43 20.85 -1.51
N TYR A 61 12.95 21.67 -2.44
CA TYR A 61 11.51 21.97 -2.56
C TYR A 61 10.68 20.76 -2.98
N PHE A 62 11.20 19.91 -3.88
CA PHE A 62 10.53 18.69 -4.32
C PHE A 62 10.28 17.74 -3.14
N VAL A 63 11.26 17.55 -2.26
CA VAL A 63 11.10 16.73 -1.05
C VAL A 63 10.15 17.38 -0.05
N SER A 64 10.13 18.71 0.03
CA SER A 64 9.21 19.47 0.87
C SER A 64 7.75 19.39 0.38
N GLY A 65 7.50 18.88 -0.83
CA GLY A 65 6.19 18.77 -1.46
C GLY A 65 5.73 20.02 -2.22
N ASP A 66 6.55 21.07 -2.23
CA ASP A 66 6.30 22.32 -2.96
C ASP A 66 6.73 22.15 -4.44
N TYR A 67 5.95 21.39 -5.20
CA TYR A 67 6.29 21.01 -6.57
C TYR A 67 6.32 22.20 -7.56
N GLU A 68 5.46 23.21 -7.39
CA GLU A 68 5.47 24.43 -8.22
C GLU A 68 6.79 25.18 -8.13
N LYS A 69 7.29 25.42 -6.90
CA LYS A 69 8.57 26.09 -6.67
C LYS A 69 9.72 25.23 -7.20
N ALA A 70 9.67 23.92 -6.98
CA ALA A 70 10.67 23.02 -7.54
C ALA A 70 10.76 23.17 -9.07
N ALA A 71 9.62 23.20 -9.76
CA ALA A 71 9.55 23.40 -11.20
C ALA A 71 10.06 24.80 -11.65
N GLU A 72 9.91 25.84 -10.84
CA GLU A 72 10.52 27.15 -11.10
C GLU A 72 12.05 27.08 -11.06
N TYR A 73 12.63 26.52 -10.00
CA TYR A 73 14.09 26.40 -9.86
C TYR A 73 14.71 25.51 -10.94
N TYR A 74 14.07 24.40 -11.32
CA TYR A 74 14.57 23.59 -12.43
C TYR A 74 14.48 24.30 -13.79
N ARG A 75 13.42 25.09 -14.04
CA ARG A 75 13.33 25.92 -15.24
C ARG A 75 14.40 27.00 -15.27
N GLU A 76 14.70 27.62 -14.14
CA GLU A 76 15.81 28.57 -14.03
C GLU A 76 17.16 27.90 -14.30
N ALA A 77 17.39 26.70 -13.77
CA ALA A 77 18.59 25.92 -14.06
C ALA A 77 18.73 25.65 -15.56
N LEU A 78 17.64 25.28 -16.24
CA LEU A 78 17.61 25.02 -17.68
C LEU A 78 17.75 26.28 -18.55
N ARG A 79 17.42 27.47 -18.03
CA ARG A 79 17.69 28.74 -18.71
C ARG A 79 19.19 29.08 -18.73
N ASN A 80 19.90 28.69 -17.66
CA ASN A 80 21.34 28.92 -17.55
C ASN A 80 22.15 27.85 -18.31
N ASP A 81 21.72 26.58 -18.23
CA ASP A 81 22.26 25.47 -19.01
C ASP A 81 21.13 24.58 -19.54
N SER A 82 20.82 24.74 -20.83
CA SER A 82 19.77 23.97 -21.51
C SER A 82 20.08 22.48 -21.63
N SER A 83 21.34 22.09 -21.43
CA SER A 83 21.80 20.70 -21.52
C SER A 83 21.90 19.99 -20.17
N CYS A 84 21.50 20.67 -19.08
CA CYS A 84 21.52 20.10 -17.73
C CYS A 84 20.51 18.94 -17.61
N THR A 85 21.01 17.72 -17.78
CA THR A 85 20.21 16.49 -17.81
C THR A 85 19.52 16.20 -16.47
N GLU A 86 20.18 16.49 -15.35
CA GLU A 86 19.63 16.31 -14.00
C GLU A 86 18.40 17.20 -13.77
N SER A 87 18.52 18.50 -14.08
CA SER A 87 17.39 19.44 -13.98
C SER A 87 16.24 19.04 -14.88
N LEU A 88 16.54 18.59 -16.11
CA LEU A 88 15.51 18.18 -17.07
C LEU A 88 14.77 16.92 -16.60
N TYR A 89 15.49 15.94 -16.05
CA TYR A 89 14.89 14.73 -15.47
C TYR A 89 14.02 15.07 -14.26
N ASN A 90 14.53 15.88 -13.33
CA ASN A 90 13.81 16.26 -12.11
C ASN A 90 12.60 17.15 -12.43
N LEU A 91 12.68 18.00 -13.45
CA LEU A 91 11.54 18.77 -13.93
C LEU A 91 10.44 17.86 -14.50
N GLY A 92 10.80 16.85 -15.31
CA GLY A 92 9.85 15.86 -15.81
C GLY A 92 9.14 15.10 -14.69
N LEU A 93 9.88 14.67 -13.66
CA LEU A 93 9.29 14.03 -12.48
C LEU A 93 8.37 14.99 -11.70
N THR A 94 8.74 16.27 -11.61
CA THR A 94 7.94 17.29 -10.93
C THR A 94 6.63 17.53 -11.67
N TYR A 95 6.65 17.65 -13.00
CA TYR A 95 5.43 17.76 -13.79
C TYR A 95 4.53 16.54 -13.69
N LYS A 96 5.11 15.33 -13.63
CA LYS A 96 4.35 14.10 -13.33
C LYS A 96 3.64 14.17 -11.97
N LYS A 97 4.28 14.73 -10.93
CA LYS A 97 3.65 14.94 -9.61
C LYS A 97 2.57 16.02 -9.61
N LEU A 98 2.72 17.03 -10.48
CA LEU A 98 1.72 18.09 -10.71
C LEU A 98 0.58 17.66 -11.63
N ASN A 99 0.54 16.39 -12.07
CA ASN A 99 -0.41 15.87 -13.05
C ASN A 99 -0.39 16.61 -14.40
N ARG A 100 0.74 17.26 -14.73
CA ARG A 100 1.00 17.92 -16.02
C ARG A 100 1.74 16.95 -16.94
N LEU A 101 1.01 15.92 -17.39
CA LEU A 101 1.60 14.77 -18.07
C LEU A 101 2.25 15.13 -19.43
N GLU A 102 1.63 16.03 -20.20
CA GLU A 102 2.17 16.50 -21.48
C GLU A 102 3.50 17.26 -21.31
N ASP A 103 3.58 18.18 -20.34
CA ASP A 103 4.82 18.90 -20.04
C ASP A 103 5.93 17.96 -19.55
N ALA A 104 5.56 16.94 -18.77
CA ALA A 104 6.49 15.90 -18.34
C ALA A 104 7.04 15.13 -19.54
N LEU A 105 6.17 14.73 -20.46
CA LEU A 105 6.52 14.00 -21.68
C LEU A 105 7.52 14.80 -22.53
N ASP A 106 7.25 16.09 -22.75
CA ASP A 106 8.17 16.99 -23.45
C ASP A 106 9.57 17.05 -22.81
N CYS A 107 9.63 17.06 -21.48
CA CYS A 107 10.90 17.06 -20.75
C CYS A 107 11.67 15.76 -20.98
N PHE A 108 11.01 14.60 -20.89
CA PHE A 108 11.66 13.31 -21.09
C PHE A 108 12.02 13.04 -22.56
N LEU A 109 11.23 13.51 -23.53
CA LEU A 109 11.58 13.44 -24.95
C LEU A 109 12.82 14.28 -25.28
N LYS A 110 12.90 15.51 -24.75
CA LYS A 110 14.13 16.32 -24.85
C LYS A 110 15.32 15.62 -24.20
N LEU A 111 15.10 15.00 -23.04
CA LEU A 111 16.15 14.28 -22.35
C LEU A 111 16.61 13.04 -23.13
N HIS A 112 15.68 12.32 -23.77
CA HIS A 112 16.00 11.19 -24.64
C HIS A 112 16.81 11.61 -25.88
N ALA A 113 16.54 12.80 -26.43
CA ALA A 113 17.34 13.34 -27.53
C ALA A 113 18.82 13.56 -27.14
N ILE A 114 19.08 13.92 -25.88
CA ILE A 114 20.43 14.08 -25.30
C ILE A 114 21.01 12.70 -24.90
N LEU A 115 20.22 11.87 -24.23
CA LEU A 115 20.60 10.58 -23.66
C LEU A 115 19.89 9.42 -24.39
N ARG A 116 20.27 9.18 -25.64
CA ARG A 116 19.60 8.23 -26.54
C ARG A 116 19.50 6.79 -26.03
N ASN A 117 20.42 6.36 -25.15
CA ASN A 117 20.50 4.98 -24.67
C ASN A 117 20.19 4.83 -23.17
N SER A 118 19.46 5.79 -22.57
CA SER A 118 19.10 5.70 -21.16
C SER A 118 17.80 4.94 -20.95
N ALA A 119 17.91 3.69 -20.46
CA ALA A 119 16.76 2.85 -20.11
C ALA A 119 15.80 3.51 -19.12
N GLN A 120 16.34 4.26 -18.15
CA GLN A 120 15.54 4.98 -17.16
C GLN A 120 14.63 6.04 -17.80
N VAL A 121 15.14 6.75 -18.81
CA VAL A 121 14.37 7.80 -19.50
C VAL A 121 13.28 7.18 -20.36
N VAL A 122 13.62 6.13 -21.11
CA VAL A 122 12.66 5.41 -21.95
C VAL A 122 11.53 4.80 -21.11
N SER A 123 11.86 4.21 -19.95
CA SER A 123 10.85 3.71 -19.00
C SER A 123 9.92 4.82 -18.50
N GLN A 124 10.43 6.02 -18.20
CA GLN A 124 9.56 7.13 -17.80
C GLN A 124 8.64 7.60 -18.94
N ILE A 125 9.11 7.61 -20.19
CA ILE A 125 8.30 7.96 -21.35
C ILE A 125 7.15 6.96 -21.52
N ALA A 126 7.43 5.66 -21.50
CA ALA A 126 6.41 4.62 -21.58
C ALA A 126 5.35 4.76 -20.47
N ASN A 127 5.81 4.94 -19.22
CA ASN A 127 4.90 5.16 -18.09
C ASN A 127 4.03 6.41 -18.25
N LEU A 128 4.52 7.47 -18.91
CA LEU A 128 3.73 8.67 -19.15
C LEU A 128 2.66 8.45 -20.22
N TYR A 129 2.97 7.74 -21.31
CA TYR A 129 1.96 7.38 -22.30
C TYR A 129 0.86 6.48 -21.72
N GLU A 130 1.21 5.61 -20.79
CA GLU A 130 0.21 4.84 -20.05
C GLU A 130 -0.69 5.75 -19.20
N MET A 131 -0.12 6.71 -18.48
CA MET A 131 -0.91 7.67 -17.69
C MET A 131 -1.76 8.63 -18.56
N LEU A 132 -1.40 8.77 -19.84
CA LEU A 132 -2.16 9.52 -20.85
C LEU A 132 -3.24 8.66 -21.54
N ASP A 133 -3.43 7.41 -21.11
CA ASP A 133 -4.34 6.43 -21.73
C ASP A 133 -4.03 6.13 -23.21
N ASP A 134 -2.75 6.24 -23.60
CA ASP A 134 -2.24 5.92 -24.95
C ASP A 134 -1.40 4.62 -24.92
N PRO A 135 -2.02 3.43 -24.80
CA PRO A 135 -1.30 2.16 -24.67
C PRO A 135 -0.45 1.81 -25.89
N ASN A 136 -0.87 2.22 -27.09
CA ASN A 136 -0.15 1.96 -28.33
C ASN A 136 1.25 2.59 -28.33
N GLN A 137 1.36 3.85 -27.90
CA GLN A 137 2.66 4.52 -27.79
C GLN A 137 3.48 3.93 -26.65
N SER A 138 2.84 3.58 -25.53
CA SER A 138 3.52 2.93 -24.41
C SER A 138 4.19 1.62 -24.85
N ILE A 139 3.51 0.78 -25.65
CA ILE A 139 4.06 -0.46 -26.20
C ILE A 139 5.30 -0.19 -27.06
N GLU A 140 5.24 0.76 -28.00
CA GLU A 140 6.38 1.10 -28.87
C GLU A 140 7.62 1.51 -28.05
N TRP A 141 7.43 2.34 -27.01
CA TRP A 141 8.52 2.76 -26.14
C TRP A 141 9.04 1.62 -25.25
N LEU A 142 8.18 0.73 -24.76
CA LEU A 142 8.61 -0.45 -24.02
C LEU A 142 9.36 -1.46 -24.89
N LEU A 143 9.00 -1.61 -26.16
CA LEU A 143 9.76 -2.44 -27.12
C LEU A 143 11.15 -1.84 -27.35
N GLN A 144 11.27 -0.52 -27.45
CA GLN A 144 12.58 0.15 -27.48
C GLN A 144 13.36 -0.09 -26.19
N LEU A 145 12.69 -0.08 -25.03
CA LEU A 145 13.32 -0.35 -23.73
C LEU A 145 13.93 -1.76 -23.68
N ILE A 146 13.22 -2.77 -24.18
CA ILE A 146 13.70 -4.16 -24.24
C ILE A 146 14.94 -4.28 -25.13
N ASN A 147 15.00 -3.52 -26.24
CA ASN A 147 16.19 -3.52 -27.09
C ASN A 147 17.44 -3.00 -26.37
N ILE A 148 17.27 -2.11 -25.39
CA ILE A 148 18.36 -1.58 -24.55
C ILE A 148 18.65 -2.53 -23.38
N VAL A 149 17.61 -2.98 -22.67
CA VAL A 149 17.69 -3.84 -21.49
C VAL A 149 16.74 -5.03 -21.66
N PRO A 150 17.19 -6.12 -22.31
CA PRO A 150 16.33 -7.27 -22.55
C PRO A 150 16.02 -8.09 -21.28
N THR A 151 16.74 -7.82 -20.19
CA THR A 151 16.61 -8.55 -18.92
C THR A 151 15.65 -7.88 -17.93
N ASP A 152 15.03 -6.76 -18.30
CA ASP A 152 14.09 -6.07 -17.41
C ASP A 152 12.75 -6.80 -17.33
N SER A 153 12.61 -7.64 -16.30
CA SER A 153 11.38 -8.39 -16.04
C SER A 153 10.14 -7.52 -15.83
N HIS A 154 10.30 -6.29 -15.31
CA HIS A 154 9.18 -5.40 -15.05
C HIS A 154 8.65 -4.82 -16.36
N ALA A 155 9.53 -4.35 -17.25
CA ALA A 155 9.15 -3.90 -18.59
C ALA A 155 8.47 -5.01 -19.40
N LEU A 156 8.99 -6.25 -19.34
CA LEU A 156 8.39 -7.42 -19.98
C LEU A 156 6.99 -7.74 -19.42
N ALA A 157 6.83 -7.71 -18.10
CA ALA A 157 5.52 -7.91 -17.47
C ALA A 157 4.52 -6.83 -17.92
N LYS A 158 4.98 -5.58 -18.00
CA LYS A 158 4.13 -4.46 -18.39
C LYS A 158 3.67 -4.55 -19.85
N LEU A 159 4.54 -4.99 -20.76
CA LEU A 159 4.13 -5.29 -22.13
C LEU A 159 3.10 -6.43 -22.18
N GLY A 160 3.32 -7.49 -21.39
CA GLY A 160 2.35 -8.58 -21.26
C GLY A 160 0.96 -8.07 -20.83
N GLU A 161 0.92 -7.15 -19.85
CA GLU A 161 -0.31 -6.51 -19.39
C GLU A 161 -0.97 -5.69 -20.50
N LEU A 162 -0.21 -4.82 -21.18
CA LEU A 162 -0.75 -3.98 -22.24
C LEU A 162 -1.32 -4.81 -23.41
N TYR A 163 -0.62 -5.86 -23.86
CA TYR A 163 -1.15 -6.76 -24.89
C TYR A 163 -2.39 -7.52 -24.44
N ASP A 164 -2.47 -7.92 -23.16
CA ASP A 164 -3.67 -8.55 -22.62
C ASP A 164 -4.87 -7.59 -22.60
N THR A 165 -4.65 -6.30 -22.25
CA THR A 165 -5.70 -5.27 -22.32
C THR A 165 -6.17 -5.00 -23.75
N GLN A 166 -5.30 -5.15 -24.75
CA GLN A 166 -5.65 -5.04 -26.16
C GLN A 166 -6.38 -6.29 -26.71
N GLY A 167 -6.38 -7.39 -25.95
CA GLY A 167 -7.01 -8.66 -26.32
C GLY A 167 -6.07 -9.67 -26.99
N ASP A 168 -4.82 -9.30 -27.24
CA ASP A 168 -3.79 -10.13 -27.89
C ASP A 168 -3.12 -11.08 -26.89
N LYS A 169 -3.91 -12.04 -26.39
CA LYS A 169 -3.46 -13.02 -25.36
C LYS A 169 -2.25 -13.87 -25.78
N SER A 170 -2.00 -14.05 -27.07
CA SER A 170 -0.86 -14.82 -27.57
C SER A 170 0.47 -14.10 -27.38
N GLU A 171 0.52 -12.80 -27.68
CA GLU A 171 1.71 -11.97 -27.48
C GLU A 171 1.92 -11.70 -26.00
N ALA A 172 0.84 -11.42 -25.26
CA ALA A 172 0.88 -11.30 -23.81
C ALA A 172 1.55 -12.52 -23.17
N PHE A 173 1.19 -13.73 -23.60
CA PHE A 173 1.78 -14.96 -23.09
C PHE A 173 3.30 -15.05 -23.35
N GLN A 174 3.78 -14.62 -24.52
CA GLN A 174 5.22 -14.63 -24.82
C GLN A 174 5.99 -13.70 -23.87
N PHE A 175 5.52 -12.46 -23.72
CA PHE A 175 6.17 -11.48 -22.85
C PHE A 175 6.11 -11.87 -21.37
N TYR A 176 4.98 -12.41 -20.90
CA TYR A 176 4.87 -12.93 -19.53
C TYR A 176 5.77 -14.14 -19.29
N CYS A 177 5.93 -15.04 -20.27
CA CYS A 177 6.87 -16.16 -20.16
C CYS A 177 8.33 -15.68 -20.07
N GLU A 178 8.73 -14.71 -20.89
CA GLU A 178 10.07 -14.13 -20.81
C GLU A 178 10.26 -13.36 -19.48
N SER A 179 9.26 -12.60 -19.03
CA SER A 179 9.30 -11.93 -17.71
C SER A 179 9.51 -12.96 -16.58
N TYR A 180 8.74 -14.05 -16.59
CA TYR A 180 8.85 -15.11 -15.60
C TYR A 180 10.21 -15.82 -15.63
N ARG A 181 10.82 -15.96 -16.82
CA ARG A 181 12.14 -16.55 -16.99
C ARG A 181 13.23 -15.73 -16.28
N TYR A 182 13.14 -14.39 -16.34
CA TYR A 182 14.09 -13.50 -15.66
C TYR A 182 13.77 -13.32 -14.18
N PHE A 183 12.49 -13.21 -13.81
CA PHE A 183 12.06 -13.02 -12.44
C PHE A 183 10.88 -13.94 -12.05
N PRO A 184 11.17 -15.19 -11.62
CA PRO A 184 10.15 -16.20 -11.30
C PRO A 184 9.49 -16.02 -9.92
N SER A 185 9.52 -14.80 -9.39
CA SER A 185 8.94 -14.43 -8.10
C SER A 185 7.87 -13.36 -8.23
N ASN A 186 7.62 -12.83 -9.43
CA ASN A 186 6.51 -11.91 -9.65
C ASN A 186 5.18 -12.66 -9.59
N ILE A 187 4.38 -12.33 -8.58
CA ILE A 187 3.10 -13.01 -8.30
C ILE A 187 2.05 -12.67 -9.37
N GLU A 188 2.04 -11.43 -9.87
CA GLU A 188 1.09 -10.98 -10.90
C GLU A 188 1.29 -11.77 -12.19
N VAL A 189 2.54 -11.95 -12.61
CA VAL A 189 2.91 -12.75 -13.79
C VAL A 189 2.58 -14.23 -13.58
N ILE A 190 2.85 -14.77 -12.39
CA ILE A 190 2.53 -16.16 -12.04
C ILE A 190 1.02 -16.40 -12.06
N GLU A 191 0.24 -15.47 -11.51
CA GLU A 191 -1.22 -15.52 -11.51
C GLU A 191 -1.75 -15.52 -12.95
N TRP A 192 -1.27 -14.59 -13.77
CA TRP A 192 -1.70 -14.47 -15.16
C TRP A 192 -1.36 -15.72 -15.97
N LEU A 193 -0.12 -16.23 -15.88
CA LEU A 193 0.30 -17.46 -16.57
C LEU A 193 -0.51 -18.68 -16.11
N GLY A 194 -0.77 -18.78 -14.81
CA GLY A 194 -1.61 -19.82 -14.23
C GLY A 194 -3.04 -19.77 -14.78
N ALA A 195 -3.67 -18.59 -14.79
CA ALA A 195 -5.00 -18.36 -15.35
C ALA A 195 -5.05 -18.67 -16.85
N TYR A 196 -4.05 -18.21 -17.62
CA TYR A 196 -3.95 -18.50 -19.05
C TYR A 196 -3.95 -20.01 -19.36
N TYR A 197 -3.20 -20.81 -18.60
CA TYR A 197 -3.20 -22.27 -18.78
C TYR A 197 -4.50 -22.93 -18.35
N ILE A 198 -5.18 -22.40 -17.33
CA ILE A 198 -6.51 -22.85 -16.92
C ILE A 198 -7.52 -22.62 -18.06
N ASP A 199 -7.51 -21.44 -18.67
CA ASP A 199 -8.41 -21.06 -19.77
C ASP A 199 -8.19 -21.94 -21.01
N LYS A 200 -6.92 -22.22 -21.35
CA LYS A 200 -6.56 -23.14 -22.42
C LYS A 200 -6.77 -24.62 -22.07
N LYS A 201 -7.37 -24.93 -20.92
CA LYS A 201 -7.64 -26.29 -20.38
C LYS A 201 -6.39 -27.12 -20.09
N PHE A 202 -5.19 -26.55 -20.12
CA PHE A 202 -3.92 -27.21 -19.78
C PHE A 202 -3.59 -27.09 -18.29
N CYS A 203 -4.47 -27.63 -17.44
CA CYS A 203 -4.39 -27.47 -15.99
C CYS A 203 -3.11 -28.08 -15.37
N GLU A 204 -2.51 -29.08 -16.01
CA GLU A 204 -1.26 -29.71 -15.54
C GLU A 204 -0.07 -28.76 -15.54
N LYS A 205 0.01 -27.84 -16.52
CA LYS A 205 1.07 -26.83 -16.58
C LYS A 205 0.83 -25.73 -15.53
N ALA A 206 -0.43 -25.38 -15.29
CA ALA A 206 -0.83 -24.36 -14.31
C ALA A 206 -0.41 -24.72 -12.88
N VAL A 207 -0.40 -26.03 -12.53
CA VAL A 207 0.04 -26.54 -11.21
C VAL A 207 1.41 -25.96 -10.82
N LYS A 208 2.39 -25.97 -11.73
CA LYS A 208 3.76 -25.50 -11.44
C LYS A 208 3.81 -24.02 -11.03
N TYR A 209 2.98 -23.20 -11.67
CA TYR A 209 2.90 -21.76 -11.39
C TYR A 209 2.23 -21.52 -10.03
N PHE A 210 1.11 -22.18 -9.73
CA PHE A 210 0.44 -22.02 -8.43
C PHE A 210 1.20 -22.65 -7.26
N GLU A 211 1.97 -23.72 -7.48
CA GLU A 211 2.93 -24.23 -6.49
C GLU A 211 3.97 -23.16 -6.14
N ARG A 212 4.52 -22.48 -7.16
CA ARG A 212 5.44 -21.35 -6.95
C ARG A 212 4.77 -20.22 -6.17
N ALA A 213 3.54 -19.82 -6.53
CA ALA A 213 2.79 -18.80 -5.81
C ALA A 213 2.56 -19.17 -4.33
N ALA A 214 2.21 -20.43 -4.05
CA ALA A 214 1.99 -20.93 -2.70
C ALA A 214 3.27 -20.95 -1.85
N LEU A 215 4.45 -21.12 -2.48
CA LEU A 215 5.75 -21.00 -1.80
C LEU A 215 6.09 -19.54 -1.45
N ILE A 216 5.75 -18.60 -2.33
CA ILE A 216 6.03 -17.16 -2.13
C ILE A 216 5.09 -16.58 -1.06
N GLN A 217 3.80 -16.93 -1.11
CA GLN A 217 2.78 -16.47 -0.17
C GLN A 217 2.09 -17.65 0.53
N PRO A 218 2.75 -18.29 1.53
CA PRO A 218 2.19 -19.44 2.23
C PRO A 218 0.99 -19.09 3.13
N THR A 219 0.86 -17.82 3.51
CA THR A 219 -0.25 -17.29 4.32
C THR A 219 -1.55 -17.16 3.53
N GLN A 220 -1.45 -17.02 2.21
CA GLN A 220 -2.60 -16.77 1.35
C GLN A 220 -3.22 -18.08 0.86
N VAL A 221 -4.43 -18.39 1.35
CA VAL A 221 -5.13 -19.65 1.04
C VAL A 221 -5.53 -19.75 -0.44
N LYS A 222 -5.68 -18.60 -1.12
CA LYS A 222 -6.05 -18.50 -2.55
C LYS A 222 -5.19 -19.43 -3.42
N TRP A 223 -3.87 -19.42 -3.26
CA TRP A 223 -2.95 -20.18 -4.11
C TRP A 223 -3.07 -21.69 -3.91
N GLN A 224 -3.26 -22.12 -2.66
CA GLN A 224 -3.47 -23.52 -2.32
C GLN A 224 -4.80 -24.03 -2.88
N LEU A 225 -5.85 -23.20 -2.86
CA LEU A 225 -7.13 -23.52 -3.48
C LEU A 225 -7.04 -23.59 -5.01
N MET A 226 -6.32 -22.67 -5.65
CA MET A 226 -6.08 -22.71 -7.10
C MET A 226 -5.32 -23.99 -7.49
N LEU A 227 -4.30 -24.37 -6.72
CA LEU A 227 -3.58 -25.62 -6.91
C LEU A 227 -4.49 -26.86 -6.83
N ALA A 228 -5.32 -26.95 -5.77
CA ALA A 228 -6.27 -28.05 -5.61
C ALA A 228 -7.34 -28.07 -6.72
N SER A 229 -7.78 -26.89 -7.19
CA SER A 229 -8.70 -26.75 -8.31
C SER A 229 -8.07 -27.22 -9.63
N CYS A 230 -6.79 -26.91 -9.87
CA CYS A 230 -6.04 -27.42 -11.01
C CYS A 230 -5.98 -28.96 -11.01
N HIS A 231 -5.68 -29.58 -9.88
CA HIS A 231 -5.68 -31.06 -9.78
C HIS A 231 -7.06 -31.67 -10.07
N ARG A 232 -8.13 -31.03 -9.58
CA ARG A 232 -9.51 -31.44 -9.88
C ARG A 232 -9.81 -31.36 -11.37
N ARG A 233 -9.45 -30.26 -12.04
CA ARG A 233 -9.67 -30.06 -13.48
C ARG A 233 -8.80 -30.97 -14.35
N SER A 234 -7.62 -31.37 -13.87
CA SER A 234 -6.79 -32.40 -14.50
C SER A 234 -7.32 -33.83 -14.32
N GLY A 235 -8.47 -34.03 -13.65
CA GLY A 235 -9.05 -35.36 -13.40
C GLY A 235 -8.43 -36.13 -12.24
N ASN A 236 -7.45 -35.55 -11.53
CA ASN A 236 -6.80 -36.15 -10.38
C ASN A 236 -7.61 -35.92 -9.09
N TYR A 237 -8.83 -36.46 -9.04
CA TYR A 237 -9.80 -36.21 -7.98
C TYR A 237 -9.29 -36.61 -6.57
N GLN A 238 -8.56 -37.72 -6.46
CA GLN A 238 -8.01 -38.18 -5.17
C GLN A 238 -6.99 -37.18 -4.60
N LYS A 239 -6.00 -36.78 -5.43
CA LYS A 239 -4.99 -35.78 -5.02
C LYS A 239 -5.63 -34.44 -4.68
N ALA A 240 -6.65 -34.02 -5.45
CA ALA A 240 -7.39 -32.80 -5.16
C ALA A 240 -8.10 -32.89 -3.80
N LEU A 241 -8.75 -34.02 -3.50
CA LEU A 241 -9.44 -34.25 -2.24
C LEU A 241 -8.49 -34.20 -1.04
N ASP A 242 -7.34 -34.86 -1.13
CA ASP A 242 -6.31 -34.82 -0.09
C ASP A 242 -5.83 -33.38 0.15
N LYS A 243 -5.55 -32.64 -0.93
CA LYS A 243 -5.13 -31.24 -0.84
C LYS A 243 -6.21 -30.35 -0.23
N TYR A 244 -7.47 -30.51 -0.61
CA TYR A 244 -8.56 -29.75 0.01
C TYR A 244 -8.75 -30.10 1.49
N LYS A 245 -8.58 -31.36 1.89
CA LYS A 245 -8.60 -31.78 3.30
C LYS A 245 -7.45 -31.14 4.08
N GLU A 246 -6.23 -31.15 3.54
CA GLU A 246 -5.07 -30.45 4.13
C GLU A 246 -5.34 -28.95 4.31
N ILE A 247 -5.92 -28.29 3.30
CA ILE A 247 -6.26 -26.87 3.35
C ILE A 247 -7.33 -26.61 4.42
N HIS A 248 -8.36 -27.45 4.50
CA HIS A 248 -9.42 -27.31 5.50
C HIS A 248 -8.91 -27.53 6.93
N GLN A 249 -7.95 -28.44 7.14
CA GLN A 249 -7.31 -28.61 8.45
C GLN A 249 -6.54 -27.36 8.89
N LYS A 250 -5.86 -26.68 7.96
CA LYS A 250 -5.15 -25.42 8.24
C LYS A 250 -6.10 -24.22 8.38
N PHE A 251 -7.16 -24.19 7.59
CA PHE A 251 -8.12 -23.08 7.49
C PHE A 251 -9.56 -23.59 7.59
N PRO A 252 -10.04 -23.94 8.79
CA PRO A 252 -11.35 -24.56 8.97
C PRO A 252 -12.53 -23.64 8.62
N ASP A 253 -12.33 -22.31 8.71
CA ASP A 253 -13.36 -21.30 8.48
C ASP A 253 -13.48 -20.85 7.01
N ASN A 254 -12.63 -21.36 6.10
CA ASN A 254 -12.64 -20.90 4.71
C ASN A 254 -13.84 -21.48 3.95
N VAL A 255 -14.79 -20.60 3.61
CA VAL A 255 -16.03 -20.93 2.89
C VAL A 255 -15.74 -21.52 1.51
N GLU A 256 -14.80 -20.98 0.75
CA GLU A 256 -14.49 -21.45 -0.61
C GLU A 256 -13.93 -22.87 -0.60
N CYS A 257 -13.05 -23.17 0.38
CA CYS A 257 -12.53 -24.52 0.56
C CYS A 257 -13.65 -25.54 0.83
N LEU A 258 -14.60 -25.19 1.72
CA LEU A 258 -15.74 -26.03 2.04
C LEU A 258 -16.69 -26.21 0.85
N ARG A 259 -16.91 -25.16 0.05
CA ARG A 259 -17.70 -25.26 -1.20
C ARG A 259 -17.06 -26.23 -2.18
N PHE A 260 -15.75 -26.14 -2.40
CA PHE A 260 -15.03 -27.06 -3.28
C PHE A 260 -15.02 -28.50 -2.75
N LEU A 261 -14.87 -28.70 -1.43
CA LEU A 261 -14.97 -30.02 -0.82
C LEU A 261 -16.35 -30.64 -0.99
N VAL A 262 -17.42 -29.88 -0.73
CA VAL A 262 -18.80 -30.36 -0.93
C VAL A 262 -19.00 -30.78 -2.37
N ARG A 263 -18.64 -29.91 -3.34
CA ARG A 263 -18.77 -30.20 -4.77
C ARG A 263 -17.97 -31.44 -5.19
N LEU A 264 -16.73 -31.56 -4.73
CA LEU A 264 -15.90 -32.71 -5.06
C LEU A 264 -16.43 -34.01 -4.45
N CYS A 265 -16.88 -33.97 -3.20
CA CYS A 265 -17.45 -35.14 -2.53
C CYS A 265 -18.80 -35.54 -3.14
N THR A 266 -19.61 -34.60 -3.64
CA THR A 266 -20.84 -34.90 -4.38
C THR A 266 -20.53 -35.55 -5.72
N ASP A 267 -19.54 -35.04 -6.45
CA ASP A 267 -19.13 -35.57 -7.75
C ASP A 267 -18.60 -37.01 -7.63
N ILE A 268 -17.90 -37.34 -6.53
CA ILE A 268 -17.36 -38.69 -6.25
C ILE A 268 -18.40 -39.62 -5.58
N GLY A 269 -19.47 -39.07 -4.97
CA GLY A 269 -20.48 -39.85 -4.24
C GLY A 269 -20.05 -40.30 -2.84
N LEU A 270 -19.22 -39.51 -2.15
CA LEU A 270 -18.74 -39.85 -0.80
C LEU A 270 -19.78 -39.55 0.28
N LYS A 271 -19.85 -40.38 1.33
CA LYS A 271 -20.77 -40.15 2.48
C LYS A 271 -20.40 -38.92 3.31
N GLU A 272 -19.14 -38.48 3.23
CA GLU A 272 -18.61 -37.30 3.94
C GLU A 272 -19.28 -35.98 3.49
N VAL A 273 -20.04 -35.96 2.39
CA VAL A 273 -20.76 -34.76 1.89
C VAL A 273 -21.65 -34.14 2.97
N GLN A 274 -22.37 -34.96 3.73
CA GLN A 274 -23.28 -34.46 4.78
C GLN A 274 -22.52 -33.72 5.89
N GLU A 275 -21.32 -34.17 6.21
CA GLU A 275 -20.48 -33.50 7.20
C GLU A 275 -20.01 -32.14 6.70
N TYR A 276 -19.42 -32.08 5.49
CA TYR A 276 -18.92 -30.82 4.94
C TYR A 276 -20.03 -29.81 4.64
N THR A 277 -21.23 -30.25 4.24
CA THR A 277 -22.38 -29.35 4.03
C THR A 277 -22.86 -28.72 5.34
N THR A 278 -22.85 -29.45 6.46
CA THR A 278 -23.18 -28.85 7.77
C THR A 278 -22.10 -27.87 8.22
N LYS A 279 -20.82 -28.17 7.97
CA LYS A 279 -19.70 -27.25 8.24
C LYS A 279 -19.79 -25.98 7.38
N LEU A 280 -20.13 -26.11 6.10
CA LEU A 280 -20.32 -24.99 5.18
C LEU A 280 -21.42 -24.05 5.69
N LYS A 281 -22.60 -24.57 6.04
CA LYS A 281 -23.71 -23.77 6.59
C LYS A 281 -23.31 -23.02 7.87
N LYS A 282 -22.47 -23.62 8.72
CA LYS A 282 -21.94 -22.96 9.92
C LYS A 282 -20.95 -21.84 9.56
N ALA A 283 -20.03 -22.10 8.62
CA ALA A 283 -19.05 -21.12 8.18
C ALA A 283 -19.70 -19.90 7.50
N GLU A 284 -20.71 -20.13 6.63
CA GLU A 284 -21.47 -19.07 5.96
C GLU A 284 -22.23 -18.20 6.97
N LYS A 285 -22.95 -18.84 7.92
CA LYS A 285 -23.62 -18.10 9.01
C LYS A 285 -22.65 -17.26 9.84
N MET A 286 -21.45 -17.80 10.16
CA MET A 286 -20.43 -17.04 10.89
C MET A 286 -19.88 -15.87 10.07
N LYS A 287 -19.70 -16.04 8.75
CA LYS A 287 -19.26 -14.97 7.85
C LYS A 287 -20.30 -13.86 7.76
N GLU A 288 -21.57 -14.22 7.56
CA GLU A 288 -22.68 -13.27 7.49
C GLU A 288 -22.83 -12.47 8.80
N LEU A 289 -22.71 -13.13 9.97
CA LEU A 289 -22.73 -12.46 11.25
C LEU A 289 -21.55 -11.47 11.42
N LYS A 290 -20.37 -11.82 10.92
CA LYS A 290 -19.20 -10.93 10.94
C LYS A 290 -19.43 -9.71 10.03
N GLU A 291 -19.99 -9.90 8.85
CA GLU A 291 -20.30 -8.81 7.91
C GLU A 291 -21.39 -7.87 8.47
N GLN A 292 -22.44 -8.40 9.09
CA GLN A 292 -23.47 -7.61 9.76
C GLN A 292 -22.91 -6.78 10.93
N ARG A 293 -21.96 -7.32 11.71
CA ARG A 293 -21.25 -6.58 12.75
C ARG A 293 -20.39 -5.45 12.19
N VAL A 294 -19.73 -5.67 11.04
CA VAL A 294 -18.92 -4.64 10.37
C VAL A 294 -19.81 -3.52 9.81
N LYS A 295 -20.95 -3.86 9.22
CA LYS A 295 -21.94 -2.89 8.72
C LYS A 295 -22.53 -2.06 9.87
N SER A 296 -23.03 -2.71 10.93
CA SER A 296 -23.57 -2.01 12.11
C SER A 296 -22.53 -1.18 12.88
N GLY A 297 -21.26 -1.61 12.91
CA GLY A 297 -20.17 -0.83 13.49
C GLY A 297 -19.83 0.44 12.70
N ARG A 298 -20.03 0.44 11.38
CA ARG A 298 -19.90 1.65 10.54
C ARG A 298 -21.08 2.62 10.74
N ASP A 299 -22.30 2.11 10.90
CA ASP A 299 -23.49 2.94 11.14
C ASP A 299 -23.51 3.55 12.55
N GLY A 300 -23.02 2.83 13.58
CA GLY A 300 -22.92 3.34 14.95
C GLY A 300 -21.95 4.53 15.09
N SER A 301 -20.87 4.54 14.30
CA SER A 301 -19.91 5.66 14.26
C SER A 301 -20.43 6.88 13.51
N ALA A 302 -21.32 6.67 12.52
CA ALA A 302 -22.00 7.77 11.81
C ALA A 302 -23.12 8.40 12.64
N ARG A 303 -23.87 7.61 13.42
CA ARG A 303 -24.95 8.13 14.30
C ARG A 303 -24.42 8.90 15.52
N SER A 304 -23.29 8.50 16.10
CA SER A 304 -22.70 9.22 17.24
C SER A 304 -22.17 10.63 16.90
N ARG A 305 -22.01 10.98 15.61
CA ARG A 305 -21.60 12.33 15.18
C ARG A 305 -22.77 13.23 14.77
N ARG A 306 -24.01 12.74 14.75
CA ARG A 306 -25.18 13.50 14.26
C ARG A 306 -26.19 13.91 15.35
N GLU A 307 -26.07 13.40 16.58
CA GLU A 307 -26.96 13.76 17.70
C GLU A 307 -26.39 14.82 18.66
N GLY A 308 -25.33 15.53 18.27
CA GLY A 308 -24.66 16.51 19.11
C GLY A 308 -24.69 17.95 18.57
N ARG A 309 -25.73 18.40 17.86
CA ARG A 309 -25.81 19.82 17.47
C ARG A 309 -27.18 20.35 16.99
N GLU A 310 -28.29 20.14 17.70
CA GLU A 310 -29.50 20.95 17.46
C GLU A 310 -30.24 21.34 18.75
N GLY A 311 -30.48 22.64 18.92
CA GLY A 311 -31.36 23.28 19.90
C GLY A 311 -30.72 23.57 21.26
N SER A 312 -30.74 24.76 21.85
CA SER A 312 -31.48 25.98 21.56
C SER A 312 -30.89 27.11 22.40
N ALA A 313 -30.81 28.30 21.82
CA ALA A 313 -30.47 29.55 22.51
C ALA A 313 -31.76 30.33 22.80
N SER A 314 -31.71 31.14 23.87
CA SER A 314 -32.64 32.21 24.28
C SER A 314 -34.00 31.75 24.85
N SER A 315 -34.58 32.34 25.89
CA SER A 315 -34.17 33.35 26.87
C SER A 315 -35.35 33.56 27.83
N ASP A 316 -35.01 33.82 29.09
CA ASP A 316 -35.65 34.82 29.97
C ASP A 316 -36.68 34.44 31.06
N SER A 317 -36.33 35.00 32.23
CA SER A 317 -37.05 35.48 33.44
C SER A 317 -38.25 34.76 34.08
N GLY A 318 -38.17 34.62 35.42
CA GLY A 318 -39.34 34.41 36.30
C GLY A 318 -38.99 33.95 37.72
N GLN A 319 -39.40 34.72 38.73
CA GLN A 319 -38.99 34.66 40.15
C GLN A 319 -39.76 33.64 41.03
N SER A 320 -39.11 33.33 42.17
CA SER A 320 -39.65 33.19 43.54
C SER A 320 -40.24 31.87 44.08
N SER A 321 -39.60 31.45 45.18
CA SER A 321 -40.12 30.90 46.45
C SER A 321 -41.00 29.64 46.49
N GLY A 322 -40.48 28.63 47.21
CA GLY A 322 -41.14 28.17 48.43
C GLY A 322 -41.84 26.81 48.40
N THR A 323 -41.48 25.99 49.38
CA THR A 323 -42.24 24.92 50.06
C THR A 323 -41.96 23.46 49.71
N SER A 324 -42.09 22.69 50.80
CA SER A 324 -41.61 21.35 51.13
C SER A 324 -42.75 20.32 51.07
N ALA A 325 -42.47 19.07 50.70
CA ALA A 325 -43.06 17.82 51.22
C ALA A 325 -42.52 16.62 50.39
N LYS A 326 -41.75 15.68 50.96
CA LYS A 326 -42.12 14.50 51.77
C LYS A 326 -42.58 13.27 50.97
N GLY A 327 -41.92 12.14 51.25
CA GLY A 327 -42.39 10.75 51.07
C GLY A 327 -41.47 9.93 50.17
N GLU A 328 -40.96 8.74 50.50
CA GLU A 328 -41.01 7.95 51.73
C GLU A 328 -39.96 6.82 51.60
N ARG A 329 -39.45 6.35 52.74
CA ARG A 329 -38.41 5.33 52.89
C ARG A 329 -38.96 3.91 52.68
N LEU A 330 -38.12 2.98 52.23
CA LEU A 330 -38.09 1.62 52.80
C LEU A 330 -36.63 1.14 52.98
N SER A 331 -36.39 0.61 54.17
CA SER A 331 -35.11 0.25 54.78
C SER A 331 -35.02 -1.25 55.01
N ALA A 332 -33.81 -1.82 54.98
CA ALA A 332 -33.51 -3.09 55.66
C ALA A 332 -32.17 -3.02 56.44
N LYS A 333 -32.35 -3.11 57.78
CA LYS A 333 -31.46 -3.34 58.94
C LYS A 333 -30.09 -4.00 58.67
N LEU A 334 -28.96 -3.44 59.15
CA LEU A 334 -28.39 -3.32 60.52
C LEU A 334 -27.57 -4.54 61.00
N LYS A 335 -26.27 -4.32 61.23
CA LYS A 335 -25.58 -4.63 62.49
C LYS A 335 -24.27 -3.84 62.60
N SER A 336 -24.09 -3.15 63.73
CA SER A 336 -22.95 -2.27 64.00
C SER A 336 -22.28 -2.60 65.34
N LEU A 337 -20.94 -2.68 65.29
CA LEU A 337 -19.92 -2.28 66.28
C LEU A 337 -19.77 -3.09 67.59
N PRO A 338 -18.55 -3.13 68.15
CA PRO A 338 -18.17 -2.07 69.09
C PRO A 338 -16.80 -1.43 68.83
N THR A 339 -16.74 -0.18 69.26
CA THR A 339 -15.63 0.77 69.29
C THR A 339 -14.58 0.45 70.35
N ALA A 340 -13.29 0.68 70.05
CA ALA A 340 -12.26 0.99 71.04
C ALA A 340 -11.23 1.94 70.41
N ASN A 341 -11.04 3.10 71.05
CA ASN A 341 -10.06 4.13 70.72
C ASN A 341 -8.73 3.87 71.46
N ASP A 342 -7.62 4.06 70.72
CA ASP A 342 -6.28 4.53 71.11
C ASP A 342 -5.35 3.64 71.98
N PRO A 343 -4.01 3.92 72.03
CA PRO A 343 -3.07 4.08 70.92
C PRO A 343 -1.67 3.41 71.18
N TYR A 344 -0.78 3.48 70.18
CA TYR A 344 0.71 3.50 70.26
C TYR A 344 1.57 2.20 70.27
N GLU A 345 2.41 2.16 69.21
CA GLU A 345 3.80 1.66 69.04
C GLU A 345 4.20 0.20 69.35
N THR A 346 4.82 -0.46 68.37
CA THR A 346 6.30 -0.59 68.34
C THR A 346 6.82 -1.23 67.04
N SER A 347 7.87 -0.57 66.54
CA SER A 347 8.94 -0.94 65.61
C SER A 347 9.30 -2.42 65.37
N SER A 348 9.69 -2.65 64.10
CA SER A 348 10.75 -3.55 63.57
C SER A 348 10.46 -5.04 63.39
N ASN A 349 10.43 -5.51 62.14
CA ASN A 349 11.61 -6.17 61.53
C ASN A 349 11.36 -6.66 60.08
N GLN A 350 12.31 -6.29 59.21
CA GLN A 350 12.79 -6.99 58.02
C GLN A 350 11.85 -7.14 56.80
N GLU A 351 12.00 -6.21 55.86
CA GLU A 351 11.63 -6.37 54.46
C GLU A 351 12.55 -7.39 53.77
N ILE A 352 11.95 -8.40 53.13
CA ILE A 352 12.64 -9.27 52.17
C ILE A 352 12.31 -8.72 50.78
N ASP A 353 13.34 -8.22 50.13
CA ASP A 353 13.33 -7.62 48.80
C ASP A 353 13.37 -8.72 47.72
N VAL A 354 12.33 -8.79 46.89
CA VAL A 354 12.33 -9.61 45.66
C VAL A 354 11.65 -8.83 44.54
N SER A 355 12.41 -7.93 43.91
CA SER A 355 12.02 -7.27 42.66
C SER A 355 12.18 -8.25 41.48
N TYR A 356 11.08 -8.71 40.90
CA TYR A 356 11.07 -9.40 39.61
C TYR A 356 11.05 -8.37 38.46
N ILE A 357 12.07 -8.39 37.61
CA ILE A 357 12.22 -7.50 36.45
C ILE A 357 11.98 -8.32 35.18
N ASP A 358 10.94 -7.97 34.43
CA ASP A 358 10.58 -8.60 33.15
C ASP A 358 11.64 -8.25 32.08
N PRO A 359 12.34 -9.24 31.49
CA PRO A 359 13.44 -9.02 30.56
C PRO A 359 13.01 -8.46 29.19
N LEU A 360 11.72 -8.23 28.94
CA LEU A 360 11.22 -7.70 27.67
C LEU A 360 10.78 -6.23 27.70
N GLY A 361 10.84 -5.55 28.85
CA GLY A 361 10.47 -4.13 28.99
C GLY A 361 8.98 -3.84 28.76
N PRO A 362 8.49 -2.62 29.08
CA PRO A 362 7.07 -2.28 28.93
C PRO A 362 6.66 -2.23 27.45
N GLN A 363 5.46 -2.74 27.14
CA GLN A 363 4.94 -2.79 25.77
C GLN A 363 4.76 -1.39 25.15
N MET A 364 5.22 -1.21 23.91
CA MET A 364 5.04 0.03 23.14
C MET A 364 3.57 0.25 22.72
N GLU A 365 3.05 1.45 22.99
CA GLU A 365 1.74 1.89 22.47
C GLU A 365 1.76 2.10 20.95
N ARG A 366 0.74 1.59 20.24
CA ARG A 366 0.59 1.76 18.79
C ARG A 366 0.09 3.17 18.42
N PRO A 367 0.58 3.80 17.33
CA PRO A 367 0.08 5.10 16.89
C PRO A 367 -1.33 4.98 16.30
N LYS A 368 -2.22 5.91 16.70
CA LYS A 368 -3.59 6.04 16.19
C LYS A 368 -3.59 6.76 14.84
N THR A 369 -4.04 6.11 13.77
CA THR A 369 -4.24 6.73 12.45
C THR A 369 -5.73 7.00 12.21
N ALA A 370 -6.11 8.28 12.08
CA ALA A 370 -7.25 8.72 11.27
C ALA A 370 -7.25 10.25 11.10
N ALA A 371 -6.89 10.73 9.91
CA ALA A 371 -7.28 12.05 9.42
C ALA A 371 -8.11 11.83 8.14
N LYS A 372 -9.37 12.25 8.19
CA LYS A 372 -10.39 12.11 7.14
C LYS A 372 -10.42 13.39 6.32
N LYS A 373 -10.20 13.32 5.00
CA LYS A 373 -10.60 14.35 4.03
C LYS A 373 -11.77 13.79 3.21
N ARG A 374 -12.78 14.62 2.97
CA ARG A 374 -14.12 14.29 2.44
C ARG A 374 -14.36 15.12 1.17
N MET A 375 -15.26 14.62 0.31
CA MET A 375 -15.93 15.22 -0.89
C MET A 375 -15.36 14.74 -2.24
N GLU A 376 -16.10 14.25 -3.25
CA GLU A 376 -17.55 14.16 -3.63
C GLU A 376 -17.70 12.86 -4.49
N GLU A 377 -18.64 11.92 -4.33
CA GLU A 377 -20.07 11.84 -4.76
C GLU A 377 -20.38 12.15 -6.24
N GLU A 378 -20.33 11.10 -7.10
CA GLU A 378 -21.25 10.80 -8.22
C GLU A 378 -21.27 9.25 -8.36
N GLU A 379 -22.22 8.54 -7.75
CA GLU A 379 -23.43 7.97 -8.38
C GLU A 379 -23.16 7.16 -9.66
N PHE A 380 -23.14 5.81 -9.60
CA PHE A 380 -23.79 4.93 -10.60
C PHE A 380 -23.84 3.46 -10.12
N ALA A 381 -25.08 2.99 -9.97
CA ALA A 381 -25.64 1.65 -10.10
C ALA A 381 -24.85 0.39 -9.66
N ASP A 382 -25.42 -0.29 -8.67
CA ASP A 382 -25.27 -1.73 -8.42
C ASP A 382 -25.76 -2.55 -9.63
N GLU A 383 -24.88 -3.31 -10.28
CA GLU A 383 -25.24 -4.46 -11.10
C GLU A 383 -24.59 -5.72 -10.51
N GLU A 384 -25.45 -6.63 -10.04
CA GLU A 384 -25.11 -8.01 -9.71
C GLU A 384 -24.52 -8.71 -10.94
N LEU A 385 -23.23 -9.04 -10.90
CA LEU A 385 -22.63 -9.94 -11.89
C LEU A 385 -23.11 -11.37 -11.62
N GLY A 386 -24.10 -11.79 -12.40
CA GLY A 386 -24.61 -13.15 -12.46
C GLY A 386 -23.62 -14.14 -13.07
N ASP A 387 -23.73 -15.39 -12.61
CA ASP A 387 -23.10 -16.58 -13.16
C ASP A 387 -23.48 -16.77 -14.62
N ASP A 388 -22.56 -16.53 -15.56
CA ASP A 388 -22.56 -17.14 -16.90
C ASP A 388 -21.20 -16.94 -17.59
N LEU A 389 -20.27 -17.87 -17.35
CA LEU A 389 -19.07 -18.01 -18.16
C LEU A 389 -18.80 -19.50 -18.36
N LEU A 390 -19.28 -20.04 -19.49
CA LEU A 390 -18.55 -20.89 -20.44
C LEU A 390 -19.53 -21.32 -21.56
N PRO A 391 -19.20 -21.15 -22.86
CA PRO A 391 -20.03 -21.68 -23.94
C PRO A 391 -19.83 -23.20 -24.10
N GLU A 392 -20.89 -23.88 -24.54
CA GLU A 392 -20.98 -25.33 -24.81
C GLU A 392 -19.90 -25.87 -25.76
#